data_AF-A0A929K8Y4-F1
#
_entry.id   AF-A0A929K8Y4-F1
#
_cell.length_a   1.000
_cell.length_b   1.000
_cell.length_c   1.000
_cell.angle_alpha   90.00
_cell.angle_beta   90.00
_cell.angle_gamma   90.00
#
_symmetry.space_group_name_H-M   'P 1'
#
loop_
_entity.id
_entity.type
_entity.pdbx_description
1 polymer ?
#
loop_
_entity_poly.entity_id
_entity_poly.type
_entity_poly.pdbx_seq_one_letter_code
_entity_poly.pdbx_strand_id
1 'polypeptide(L)'
;MSTISGINILAQQLTPQQLDHLQKAADLHKTQSNIEFSVLKIEEGILQILVQQGERPSGNYASRSTLIKRAHEVFDKWMPAYLIQVEVEEFRPSITAVVNPAWLERMMEEKEVRIKQIAFDTGVDRESIAGWVSGKKNMSQIVKAMFYFYFTSILVED
;
A
#
# COMPACT_ATOMS: atom_id res chain seq x y z
N MET A 1 17.79 9.74 9.27
CA MET A 1 17.57 8.57 8.38
C MET A 1 17.25 9.13 7.01
N SER A 2 17.83 8.58 5.94
CA SER A 2 17.56 9.04 4.57
C SER A 2 16.21 8.47 4.11
N THR A 3 15.32 9.32 3.61
CA THR A 3 14.00 8.95 3.04
C THR A 3 14.14 8.40 1.62
N ILE A 4 15.31 8.55 0.99
CA ILE A 4 15.65 7.89 -0.27
C ILE A 4 16.53 6.68 0.05
N SER A 5 15.98 5.48 -0.08
CA SER A 5 16.79 4.27 0.08
C SER A 5 17.85 4.21 -1.03
N GLY A 6 19.08 3.83 -0.70
CA GLY A 6 20.16 3.72 -1.70
C GLY A 6 20.75 5.04 -2.19
N ILE A 7 20.46 6.18 -1.54
CA ILE A 7 20.96 7.51 -1.97
C ILE A 7 22.49 7.57 -2.14
N ASN A 8 23.24 6.77 -1.38
CA ASN A 8 24.70 6.70 -1.45
C ASN A 8 25.23 6.24 -2.82
N ILE A 9 24.41 5.53 -3.62
CA ILE A 9 24.76 5.13 -4.99
C ILE A 9 25.01 6.36 -5.87
N LEU A 10 24.38 7.50 -5.55
CA LEU A 10 24.53 8.75 -6.29
C LEU A 10 25.72 9.61 -5.83
N ALA A 11 26.46 9.18 -4.79
CA ALA A 11 27.51 10.00 -4.19
C ALA A 11 28.71 10.24 -5.10
N GLN A 12 28.91 9.43 -6.14
CA GLN A 12 29.98 9.65 -7.12
C GLN A 12 29.59 10.66 -8.22
N GLN A 13 28.30 11.02 -8.30
CA GLN A 13 27.71 11.82 -9.38
C GLN A 13 27.20 13.16 -8.84
N LEU A 14 26.83 13.22 -7.56
CA LEU A 14 26.24 14.38 -6.92
C LEU A 14 27.05 14.83 -5.71
N THR A 15 27.13 16.14 -5.52
CA THR A 15 27.74 16.73 -4.33
C THR A 15 26.87 16.52 -3.10
N PRO A 16 27.43 16.60 -1.87
CA PRO A 16 26.64 16.49 -0.64
C PRO A 16 25.47 17.47 -0.57
N GLN A 17 25.63 18.68 -1.11
CA GLN A 17 24.57 19.69 -1.17
C GLN A 17 23.43 19.28 -2.11
N GLN A 18 23.75 18.67 -3.25
CA GLN A 18 22.75 18.18 -4.20
C GLN A 18 21.98 16.97 -3.63
N LEU A 19 22.68 16.09 -2.90
CA LEU A 19 22.07 14.98 -2.18
C LEU A 19 21.10 15.47 -1.10
N ASP A 20 21.45 16.52 -0.35
CA ASP A 20 20.55 17.15 0.63
C ASP A 20 19.30 17.76 -0.02
N HIS A 21 19.44 18.37 -1.20
CA HIS A 21 18.28 18.88 -1.95
C HIS A 21 17.36 17.76 -2.44
N LEU A 22 17.92 16.65 -2.95
CA LEU A 22 17.14 15.46 -3.31
C LEU A 22 16.37 14.92 -2.10
N GLN A 23 17.06 14.82 -0.95
CA GLN A 23 16.47 14.34 0.28
C GLN A 23 15.26 15.18 0.70
N LYS A 24 15.39 16.50 0.68
CA LYS A 24 14.29 17.43 1.00
C LYS A 24 13.10 17.30 0.04
N ALA A 25 13.37 17.11 -1.25
CA ALA A 25 12.31 16.90 -2.24
C ALA A 25 11.56 15.58 -1.99
N ALA A 26 12.28 14.50 -1.68
CA ALA A 26 11.68 13.22 -1.32
C ALA A 26 10.88 13.30 -0.01
N ASP A 27 11.37 14.02 1.00
CA ASP A 27 10.68 14.22 2.28
C ASP A 27 9.32 14.89 2.10
N LEU A 28 9.20 15.83 1.16
CA LEU A 28 7.93 16.48 0.83
C LEU A 28 6.91 15.47 0.32
N HIS A 29 7.31 14.59 -0.60
CA HIS A 29 6.44 13.53 -1.13
C HIS A 29 6.12 12.46 -0.08
N LYS A 30 7.04 12.16 0.84
CA LYS A 30 6.80 11.24 1.95
C LYS A 30 5.76 11.80 2.92
N THR A 31 5.89 13.04 3.34
CA THR A 31 4.99 13.68 4.31
C THR A 31 3.60 13.93 3.74
N GLN A 32 3.51 14.45 2.51
CA GLN A 32 2.22 14.76 1.88
C GLN A 32 1.53 13.52 1.33
N SER A 33 2.33 12.55 0.89
CA SER A 33 1.83 11.47 0.05
C SER A 33 2.23 10.06 0.40
N ASN A 34 2.98 9.88 1.48
CA ASN A 34 3.54 8.59 1.86
C ASN A 34 4.27 7.90 0.69
N ILE A 35 4.85 8.69 -0.22
CA ILE A 35 5.62 8.20 -1.36
C ILE A 35 7.08 8.10 -0.93
N GLU A 36 7.71 6.99 -1.27
CA GLU A 36 9.13 6.73 -1.03
C GLU A 36 9.83 6.45 -2.36
N PHE A 37 11.12 6.79 -2.38
CA PHE A 37 11.99 6.57 -3.53
C PHE A 37 13.15 5.68 -3.10
N SER A 38 13.51 4.74 -3.95
CA SER A 38 14.66 3.87 -3.75
C SER A 38 15.52 3.90 -5.01
N VAL A 39 16.78 4.29 -4.88
CA VAL A 39 17.75 4.17 -5.96
C VAL A 39 18.21 2.72 -5.99
N LEU A 40 17.90 2.02 -7.09
CA LEU A 40 18.24 0.60 -7.24
C LEU A 40 19.67 0.44 -7.75
N LYS A 41 19.98 1.10 -8.87
CA LYS A 41 21.30 1.07 -9.49
C LYS A 41 21.51 2.19 -10.50
N ILE A 42 22.78 2.39 -10.86
CA ILE A 42 23.22 3.31 -11.90
C ILE A 42 24.19 2.56 -12.83
N GLU A 43 23.80 2.33 -14.07
CA GLU A 43 24.56 1.54 -15.05
C GLU A 43 24.39 2.14 -16.44
N GLU A 44 25.48 2.27 -17.20
CA GLU A 44 25.46 2.64 -18.63
C GLU A 44 24.65 3.93 -18.96
N GLY A 45 24.69 4.92 -18.07
CA GLY A 45 23.92 6.16 -18.24
C GLY A 45 22.43 6.03 -17.92
N ILE A 46 22.01 4.92 -17.32
CA ILE A 46 20.65 4.67 -16.84
C ILE A 46 20.64 4.76 -15.32
N LEU A 47 19.69 5.53 -14.78
CA LEU A 47 19.39 5.58 -13.35
C LEU A 47 18.09 4.84 -13.09
N GLN A 48 18.13 3.73 -12.36
CA GLN A 48 16.96 2.96 -11.99
C GLN A 48 16.44 3.34 -10.61
N ILE A 49 15.16 3.72 -10.56
CA ILE A 49 14.49 4.23 -9.37
C ILE A 49 13.22 3.44 -9.15
N LEU A 50 13.07 2.86 -7.98
CA LEU A 50 11.80 2.33 -7.51
C LEU A 50 11.03 3.42 -6.77
N VAL A 51 9.76 3.58 -7.13
CA VAL A 51 8.82 4.46 -6.43
C VAL A 51 7.67 3.65 -5.89
N GLN A 52 7.44 3.78 -4.60
CA GLN A 52 6.34 3.12 -3.91
C GLN A 52 5.50 4.13 -3.15
N GLN A 53 4.21 3.86 -3.03
CA GLN A 53 3.33 4.60 -2.14
C GLN A 53 2.89 3.69 -0.99
N GLY A 54 3.10 4.12 0.24
CA GLY A 54 2.56 3.44 1.41
C GLY A 54 1.07 3.72 1.63
N GLU A 55 0.48 2.99 2.59
CA GLU A 55 -0.92 3.13 2.98
C GLU A 55 -1.22 4.58 3.41
N ARG A 56 -2.39 5.10 3.02
CA ARG A 56 -2.88 6.40 3.48
C ARG A 56 -4.26 6.26 4.11
N PRO A 57 -4.50 6.93 5.27
CA PRO A 57 -5.82 6.94 5.90
C PRO A 57 -6.95 7.46 4.99
N SER A 58 -6.63 8.34 4.04
CA SER A 58 -7.60 8.89 3.09
C SER A 58 -8.04 7.90 2.01
N GLY A 59 -7.33 6.79 1.80
CA GLY A 59 -7.57 5.85 0.71
C GLY A 59 -7.25 6.39 -0.69
N ASN A 60 -6.70 7.60 -0.80
CA ASN A 60 -6.33 8.20 -2.09
C ASN A 60 -4.94 7.73 -2.52
N TYR A 61 -4.90 6.94 -3.58
CA TYR A 61 -3.67 6.38 -4.16
C TYR A 61 -3.36 7.02 -5.50
N ALA A 62 -2.08 7.35 -5.71
CA ALA A 62 -1.60 7.90 -6.96
C ALA A 62 -1.59 6.81 -8.03
N SER A 63 -1.95 7.18 -9.27
CA SER A 63 -1.79 6.30 -10.42
C SER A 63 -0.30 6.04 -10.71
N ARG A 64 -0.01 4.96 -11.44
CA ARG A 64 1.34 4.68 -11.96
C ARG A 64 1.97 5.90 -12.66
N SER A 65 1.22 6.54 -13.54
CA SER A 65 1.67 7.74 -14.27
C SER A 65 2.01 8.91 -13.34
N THR A 66 1.26 9.07 -12.25
CA THR A 66 1.52 10.09 -11.24
C THR A 66 2.79 9.77 -10.46
N LEU A 67 3.01 8.51 -10.06
CA LEU A 67 4.21 8.08 -9.36
C LEU A 67 5.47 8.26 -10.22
N ILE A 68 5.41 7.89 -11.50
CA ILE A 68 6.47 8.14 -12.48
C ILE A 68 6.79 9.63 -12.54
N LYS A 69 5.77 10.48 -12.68
CA LYS A 69 5.96 11.93 -12.72
C LYS A 69 6.64 12.47 -11.46
N ARG A 70 6.29 11.98 -10.27
CA ARG A 70 6.94 12.38 -9.01
C ARG A 70 8.42 11.99 -8.97
N ALA A 71 8.77 10.84 -9.52
CA ALA A 71 10.18 10.44 -9.64
C ALA A 71 10.94 11.45 -10.50
N HIS A 72 10.42 11.77 -11.69
CA HIS A 72 11.05 12.73 -12.59
C HIS A 72 11.16 14.15 -11.97
N GLU A 73 10.13 14.61 -11.24
CA GLU A 73 10.18 15.88 -10.50
C GLU A 73 11.33 15.95 -9.48
N VAL A 74 11.65 14.82 -8.84
CA VAL A 74 12.73 14.73 -7.84
C VAL A 74 14.10 14.61 -8.52
N PHE A 75 14.24 13.75 -9.53
CA PHE A 75 15.56 13.33 -10.03
C PHE A 75 16.03 14.02 -11.32
N ASP A 76 15.15 14.46 -12.23
CA ASP A 76 15.53 14.98 -13.56
C ASP A 76 16.48 16.18 -13.45
N LYS A 77 16.19 17.09 -12.50
CA LYS A 77 16.99 18.30 -12.28
C LYS A 77 18.45 17.99 -11.92
N TRP A 78 18.67 16.91 -11.18
CA TRP A 78 19.99 16.57 -10.63
C TRP A 78 20.73 15.55 -11.50
N MET A 79 20.01 14.77 -12.31
CA MET A 79 20.58 13.72 -13.15
C MET A 79 20.26 13.93 -14.65
N PRO A 80 20.51 15.11 -15.24
CA PRO A 80 20.09 15.43 -16.60
C PRO A 80 20.81 14.61 -17.70
N ALA A 81 21.96 14.02 -17.37
CA ALA A 81 22.73 13.19 -18.28
C ALA A 81 22.32 11.70 -18.27
N TYR A 82 21.39 11.31 -17.39
CA TYR A 82 20.98 9.94 -17.21
C TYR A 82 19.55 9.72 -17.73
N LEU A 83 19.33 8.58 -18.37
CA LEU A 83 17.98 8.11 -18.64
C LEU A 83 17.40 7.56 -17.34
N ILE A 84 16.41 8.26 -16.77
CA ILE A 84 15.74 7.83 -15.56
C ILE A 84 14.68 6.77 -15.91
N GLN A 85 14.92 5.54 -15.46
CA GLN A 85 13.97 4.44 -15.55
C GLN A 85 13.27 4.26 -14.21
N VAL A 86 11.95 4.39 -14.24
CA VAL A 86 11.13 4.34 -13.03
C VAL A 86 10.37 3.02 -12.96
N GLU A 87 10.70 2.21 -11.95
CA GLU A 87 9.88 1.10 -11.50
C GLU A 87 8.86 1.61 -10.50
N VAL A 88 7.62 1.12 -10.62
CA VAL A 88 6.53 1.55 -9.74
C VAL A 88 5.98 0.34 -9.02
N GLU A 89 6.01 0.40 -7.70
CA GLU A 89 5.27 -0.51 -6.84
C GLU A 89 4.00 0.20 -6.36
N GLU A 90 2.90 -0.14 -7.01
CA GLU A 90 1.59 0.41 -6.67
C GLU A 90 1.14 -0.10 -5.30
N PHE A 91 0.57 0.79 -4.48
CA PHE A 91 -0.12 0.35 -3.29
C PHE A 91 -1.30 -0.53 -3.70
N ARG A 92 -1.24 -1.81 -3.35
CA ARG A 92 -2.37 -2.73 -3.48
C ARG A 92 -2.99 -2.89 -2.10
N PRO A 93 -4.21 -2.36 -1.86
CA PRO A 93 -4.90 -2.68 -0.63
C PRO A 93 -5.05 -4.20 -0.55
N SER A 94 -4.87 -4.75 0.65
CA SER A 94 -5.16 -6.17 0.88
C SER A 94 -6.56 -6.49 0.36
N ILE A 95 -6.76 -7.66 -0.24
CA ILE A 95 -8.10 -8.13 -0.64
C ILE A 95 -9.08 -8.10 0.54
N THR A 96 -8.56 -8.21 1.76
CA THR A 96 -9.31 -8.15 3.02
C THR A 96 -9.67 -6.73 3.46
N ALA A 97 -9.15 -5.69 2.80
CA ALA A 97 -9.43 -4.28 3.12
C ALA A 97 -10.91 -3.93 2.90
N VAL A 98 -11.59 -4.64 2.00
CA VAL A 98 -13.03 -4.51 1.76
C VAL A 98 -13.86 -4.94 2.99
N VAL A 99 -13.29 -5.75 3.89
CA VAL A 99 -14.01 -6.31 5.03
C VAL A 99 -14.23 -5.23 6.10
N ASN A 100 -15.48 -4.80 6.16
CA ASN A 100 -16.05 -3.88 7.13
C ASN A 100 -17.47 -4.37 7.52
N PRO A 101 -18.13 -3.80 8.54
CA PRO A 101 -19.46 -4.24 8.97
C PRO A 101 -20.49 -4.29 7.83
N ALA A 102 -20.52 -3.29 6.94
CA ALA A 102 -21.45 -3.27 5.81
C ALA A 102 -21.16 -4.38 4.78
N TRP A 103 -19.88 -4.68 4.54
CA TRP A 103 -19.49 -5.80 3.70
C TRP A 103 -19.89 -7.13 4.33
N LEU A 104 -19.70 -7.30 5.65
CA LEU A 104 -20.11 -8.52 6.37
C LEU A 104 -21.62 -8.73 6.30
N GLU A 105 -22.41 -7.69 6.56
CA GLU A 105 -23.87 -7.74 6.47
C GLU A 105 -24.33 -8.20 5.10
N ARG A 106 -23.80 -7.56 4.04
CA ARG A 106 -24.09 -7.95 2.66
C ARG A 106 -23.70 -9.40 2.34
N MET A 107 -22.50 -9.84 2.74
CA MET A 107 -22.06 -11.22 2.48
C MET A 107 -22.88 -12.24 3.27
N MET A 108 -23.32 -11.91 4.49
CA MET A 108 -24.21 -12.75 5.28
C MET A 108 -25.59 -12.91 4.63
N GLU A 109 -26.11 -11.85 4.01
CA GLU A 109 -27.34 -11.89 3.22
C GLU A 109 -27.15 -12.69 1.93
N GLU A 110 -26.14 -12.36 1.12
CA GLU A 110 -25.84 -13.01 -0.17
C GLU A 110 -25.56 -14.52 -0.02
N LYS A 111 -24.96 -14.93 1.10
CA LYS A 111 -24.60 -16.34 1.37
C LYS A 111 -25.58 -17.04 2.33
N GLU A 112 -26.63 -16.34 2.76
CA GLU A 112 -27.61 -16.81 3.76
C GLU A 112 -27.01 -17.32 5.09
N VAL A 113 -25.82 -16.82 5.46
CA VAL A 113 -25.10 -17.25 6.65
C VAL A 113 -25.51 -16.41 7.86
N ARG A 114 -25.77 -17.07 8.99
CA ARG A 114 -26.07 -16.43 10.27
C ARG A 114 -24.85 -16.44 11.19
N ILE A 115 -24.75 -15.45 12.11
CA ILE A 115 -23.69 -15.34 13.13
C ILE A 115 -23.42 -16.67 13.86
N LYS A 116 -24.48 -17.41 14.21
CA LYS A 116 -24.37 -18.71 14.88
C LYS A 116 -23.60 -19.75 14.05
N GLN A 117 -23.82 -19.75 12.73
CA GLN A 117 -23.14 -20.64 11.80
C GLN A 117 -21.66 -20.28 11.71
N ILE A 118 -21.33 -18.99 11.53
CA ILE A 118 -19.94 -18.52 11.49
C ILE A 118 -19.19 -18.91 12.77
N ALA A 119 -19.81 -18.71 13.94
CA ALA A 119 -19.22 -19.08 15.22
C ALA A 119 -18.95 -20.59 15.32
N PHE A 120 -19.86 -21.41 14.81
CA PHE A 120 -19.69 -22.87 14.76
C PHE A 120 -18.56 -23.27 13.81
N ASP A 121 -18.53 -22.73 12.58
CA ASP A 121 -17.56 -23.11 11.55
C ASP A 121 -16.14 -22.65 11.88
N THR A 122 -16.01 -21.46 12.48
CA THR A 122 -14.70 -20.85 12.77
C THR A 122 -14.18 -21.20 14.16
N GLY A 123 -15.03 -21.74 15.04
CA GLY A 123 -14.72 -21.96 16.46
C GLY A 123 -14.59 -20.67 17.28
N VAL A 124 -14.88 -19.51 16.69
CA VAL A 124 -14.85 -18.21 17.38
C VAL A 124 -16.15 -18.01 18.15
N ASP A 125 -16.06 -17.40 19.33
CA ASP A 125 -17.24 -17.17 20.15
C ASP A 125 -18.26 -16.24 19.46
N ARG A 126 -19.54 -16.54 19.68
CA ARG A 126 -20.66 -15.84 19.03
C ARG A 126 -20.68 -14.35 19.35
N GLU A 127 -20.24 -13.95 20.54
CA GLU A 127 -20.24 -12.55 20.97
C GLU A 127 -19.20 -11.72 20.21
N SER A 128 -18.03 -12.29 19.95
CA SER A 128 -16.98 -11.67 19.12
C SER A 128 -17.44 -11.51 17.68
N ILE A 129 -18.02 -12.55 17.05
CA ILE A 129 -18.60 -12.43 15.71
C ILE A 129 -19.67 -11.34 15.67
N ALA A 130 -20.60 -11.33 16.63
CA ALA A 130 -21.64 -10.30 16.71
C ALA A 130 -21.06 -8.89 16.91
N GLY A 131 -20.02 -8.76 17.72
CA GLY A 131 -19.33 -7.50 17.96
C GLY A 131 -18.69 -6.93 16.68
N TRP A 132 -18.07 -7.78 15.86
CA TRP A 132 -17.47 -7.36 14.59
C TRP A 132 -18.51 -7.05 13.51
N VAL A 133 -19.54 -7.90 13.37
CA VAL A 133 -20.63 -7.71 12.39
C VAL A 133 -21.40 -6.41 12.69
N SER A 134 -21.66 -6.10 13.97
CA SER A 134 -22.34 -4.86 14.36
C SER A 134 -21.45 -3.61 14.39
N GLY A 135 -20.14 -3.76 14.14
CA GLY A 135 -19.17 -2.66 14.25
C GLY A 135 -18.87 -2.20 15.69
N LYS A 136 -19.43 -2.86 16.72
CA LYS A 136 -19.14 -2.57 18.14
C LYS A 136 -17.70 -2.90 18.53
N LYS A 137 -17.09 -3.87 17.84
CA LYS A 137 -15.67 -4.23 17.98
C LYS A 137 -14.94 -3.92 16.67
N ASN A 138 -13.76 -3.30 16.79
CA ASN A 138 -12.85 -3.15 15.65
C ASN A 138 -12.32 -4.52 15.21
N MET A 139 -12.17 -4.70 13.90
CA MET A 139 -11.58 -5.90 13.32
C MET A 139 -10.08 -5.70 13.10
N SER A 140 -9.27 -6.60 13.66
CA SER A 140 -7.85 -6.70 13.27
C SER A 140 -7.72 -7.25 11.84
N GLN A 141 -6.53 -7.15 11.25
CA GLN A 141 -6.31 -7.70 9.90
C GLN A 141 -6.51 -9.21 9.85
N ILE A 142 -6.19 -9.93 10.92
CA ILE A 142 -6.44 -11.38 11.03
C ILE A 142 -7.93 -11.68 10.99
N VAL A 143 -8.74 -10.89 11.72
CA VAL A 143 -10.21 -11.05 11.73
C VAL A 143 -10.80 -10.74 10.35
N LYS A 144 -10.31 -9.68 9.69
CA LYS A 144 -10.73 -9.37 8.31
C LYS A 144 -10.40 -10.50 7.35
N ALA A 145 -9.20 -11.09 7.46
CA ALA A 145 -8.79 -12.23 6.64
C ALA A 145 -9.68 -13.46 6.89
N MET A 146 -9.95 -13.78 8.16
CA MET A 146 -10.85 -14.88 8.54
C MET A 146 -12.21 -14.73 7.85
N PHE A 147 -12.86 -13.57 7.98
CA PHE A 147 -14.16 -13.34 7.33
C PHE A 147 -14.08 -13.36 5.81
N TYR A 148 -13.06 -12.73 5.23
CA TYR A 148 -12.88 -12.70 3.77
C TYR A 148 -12.81 -14.11 3.20
N PHE A 149 -11.95 -14.95 3.75
CA PHE A 149 -11.74 -16.32 3.28
C PHE A 149 -12.93 -17.23 3.62
N TYR A 150 -13.58 -17.02 4.76
CA TYR A 150 -14.79 -17.74 5.13
C TYR A 150 -15.92 -17.51 4.11
N PHE A 151 -16.23 -16.26 3.76
CA PHE A 151 -17.33 -16.00 2.83
C PHE A 151 -17.00 -16.32 1.37
N THR A 152 -15.71 -16.27 0.99
CA THR A 152 -15.28 -16.62 -0.38
C THR A 152 -15.16 -18.13 -0.59
N SER A 153 -14.99 -18.93 0.46
CA SER A 153 -14.99 -20.40 0.36
C SER A 153 -16.39 -21.02 0.24
N ILE A 154 -17.44 -20.28 0.59
CA ILE A 154 -18.82 -20.72 0.44
C ILE A 154 -19.22 -20.60 -1.03
N LEU A 155 -19.33 -21.75 -1.71
CA LEU A 155 -19.92 -21.85 -3.03
C LEU A 155 -21.41 -21.49 -2.94
N VAL A 156 -21.87 -20.66 -3.87
CA VAL A 156 -23.31 -20.49 -4.10
C VAL A 156 -23.65 -21.54 -5.15
N GLU A 157 -24.48 -22.50 -4.77
CA GLU A 157 -25.10 -23.39 -5.76
C GLU A 157 -26.23 -22.57 -6.43
N ASP A 158 -26.14 -22.41 -7.75
CA ASP A 158 -27.17 -21.79 -8.60
C ASP A 158 -28.41 -22.67 -8.74
#